data_AF-A0A453DUA1-F1
#
_entry.id   AF-A0A453DUA1-F1
#
_cell.length_a   1.000
_cell.length_b   1.000
_cell.length_c   1.000
_cell.angle_alpha   90.00
_cell.angle_beta   90.00
_cell.angle_gamma   90.00
#
_symmetry.space_group_name_H-M   'P 1'
#
loop_
_entity.id
_entity.type
_entity.pdbx_description
1 polymer ?
#
loop_
_entity_poly.entity_id
_entity_poly.type
_entity_poly.pdbx_seq_one_letter_code
_entity_poly.pdbx_strand_id
1 'polypeptide(L)'
;MIAPDNLNLVLYRCTEAASAVAVARRDRELVRTRMKCGDGSEVLVRAGGRYGETGGYSGYEGCDAAVTPVLGAHGKANASDYERLINYGFLLTWKPPRKLARHIIS
;
A
#
# COMPACT_ATOMS: atom_id res chain seq x y z
N MET A 1 -0.84 15.94 -10.84
CA MET A 1 0.49 15.64 -11.44
C MET A 1 1.13 14.57 -10.57
N ILE A 2 1.73 13.52 -11.14
CA ILE A 2 2.45 12.50 -10.36
C ILE A 2 3.83 13.09 -10.03
N ALA A 3 4.09 13.39 -8.76
CA ALA A 3 5.36 13.92 -8.30
C ALA A 3 6.38 12.80 -8.08
N PRO A 4 7.70 13.06 -8.23
CA PRO A 4 8.76 12.07 -7.96
C PRO A 4 8.76 11.57 -6.50
N ASP A 5 8.25 12.38 -5.59
CA ASP A 5 8.17 12.09 -4.16
C ASP A 5 6.97 11.22 -3.79
N ASN A 6 6.12 10.84 -4.75
CA ASN A 6 5.00 9.96 -4.51
C ASN A 6 5.46 8.55 -4.13
N LEU A 7 4.75 7.93 -3.17
CA LEU A 7 5.19 6.70 -2.52
C LEU A 7 4.08 5.65 -2.51
N ASN A 8 4.48 4.40 -2.32
CA ASN A 8 3.55 3.32 -2.03
C ASN A 8 3.56 3.04 -0.52
N LEU A 9 2.38 3.02 0.09
CA LEU A 9 2.17 2.50 1.44
C LEU A 9 1.64 1.08 1.32
N VAL A 10 2.31 0.09 1.90
CA VAL A 10 1.85 -1.30 1.85
C VAL A 10 1.16 -1.63 3.16
N LEU A 11 -0.13 -1.93 3.08
CA LEU A 11 -0.96 -2.32 4.20
C LEU A 11 -1.09 -3.84 4.21
N TYR A 12 -0.87 -4.46 5.36
CA TYR A 12 -1.02 -5.89 5.56
C TYR A 12 -2.16 -6.15 6.53
N ARG A 13 -3.19 -6.86 6.09
CA ARG A 13 -4.24 -7.39 6.98
C ARG A 13 -3.78 -8.76 7.47
N CYS A 14 -3.55 -8.89 8.76
CA CYS A 14 -3.01 -10.09 9.39
C CYS A 14 -3.94 -10.58 10.50
N THR A 15 -3.97 -11.90 10.73
CA THR A 15 -4.45 -12.43 12.01
C THR A 15 -3.52 -11.98 13.14
N GLU A 16 -3.99 -11.94 14.39
CA GLU A 16 -3.17 -11.52 15.54
C GLU A 16 -1.88 -12.35 15.67
N ALA A 17 -1.97 -13.67 15.49
CA ALA A 17 -0.81 -14.56 15.52
C ALA A 17 0.18 -14.25 14.37
N ALA A 18 -0.33 -14.04 13.16
CA ALA A 18 0.49 -13.68 12.00
C ALA A 18 1.15 -12.30 12.19
N SER A 19 0.46 -11.33 12.79
CA SER A 19 1.03 -10.02 13.10
C SER A 19 2.23 -10.10 14.04
N ALA A 20 2.13 -10.90 15.10
CA ALA A 20 3.23 -11.08 16.06
C ALA A 20 4.48 -11.65 15.36
N VAL A 21 4.28 -12.66 14.50
CA VAL A 21 5.37 -13.26 13.71
C VAL A 21 5.95 -12.25 12.71
N ALA A 22 5.10 -11.51 11.99
CA ALA A 22 5.52 -10.56 10.97
C ALA A 22 6.35 -9.41 11.56
N VAL A 23 5.92 -8.84 12.69
CA VAL A 23 6.66 -7.79 13.40
C VAL A 23 7.99 -8.32 13.95
N ALA A 24 8.03 -9.56 14.46
CA ALA A 24 9.25 -10.16 14.98
C ALA A 24 10.33 -10.38 13.91
N ARG A 25 9.95 -10.57 12.63
CA ARG A 25 10.92 -10.83 11.55
C ARG A 25 11.86 -9.67 11.26
N ARG A 26 11.62 -8.42 11.71
CA ARG A 26 12.47 -7.20 11.56
C ARG A 26 12.99 -6.86 10.14
N ASP A 27 12.78 -7.69 9.14
CA ASP A 27 13.43 -7.59 7.83
C ASP A 27 12.99 -6.38 6.98
N ARG A 28 11.87 -5.73 7.33
CA ARG A 28 11.20 -4.77 6.43
C ARG A 28 10.52 -3.58 7.10
N GLU A 29 10.91 -3.22 8.33
CA GLU A 29 10.40 -2.04 9.05
C GLU A 29 8.86 -1.98 9.12
N LEU A 30 8.23 -3.12 9.44
CA LEU A 30 6.78 -3.16 9.69
C LEU A 30 6.41 -2.38 10.94
N VAL A 31 5.38 -1.57 10.83
CA VAL A 31 4.80 -0.81 11.94
C VAL A 31 3.37 -1.29 12.18
N ARG A 32 3.02 -1.53 13.44
CA ARG A 32 1.64 -1.82 13.84
C ARG A 32 0.85 -0.52 13.79
N THR A 33 -0.25 -0.51 13.06
CA THR A 33 -1.12 0.67 12.99
C THR A 33 -2.16 0.63 14.11
N ARG A 34 -2.88 1.74 14.28
CA ARG A 34 -4.08 1.78 15.14
C ARG A 34 -5.34 1.24 14.44
N MET A 35 -5.24 0.91 13.15
CA MET A 35 -6.36 0.43 12.35
C MET A 35 -6.61 -1.05 12.63
N LYS A 36 -7.89 -1.42 12.67
CA LYS A 36 -8.36 -2.81 12.69
C LYS A 36 -9.40 -3.01 11.60
N CYS A 37 -9.46 -4.23 11.08
CA CYS A 37 -10.54 -4.62 10.19
C CYS A 37 -11.77 -5.06 11.02
N GLY A 38 -12.96 -5.07 10.41
CA GLY A 38 -14.22 -5.39 11.12
C GLY A 38 -14.28 -6.83 11.65
N ASP A 39 -13.45 -7.72 11.10
CA ASP A 39 -13.23 -9.11 11.55
C ASP A 39 -12.24 -9.21 12.72
N GLY A 40 -11.72 -8.09 13.22
CA GLY A 40 -10.74 -8.03 14.30
C GLY A 40 -9.29 -8.20 13.83
N SER A 41 -9.05 -8.49 12.54
CA SER A 41 -7.72 -8.58 11.97
C SER A 41 -6.95 -7.28 12.14
N GLU A 42 -5.65 -7.39 12.38
CA GLU A 42 -4.79 -6.24 12.57
C GLU A 42 -4.24 -5.73 11.24
N VAL A 43 -3.95 -4.43 11.22
CA VAL A 43 -3.32 -3.80 10.06
C VAL A 43 -1.89 -3.40 10.42
N LEU A 44 -0.94 -4.01 9.75
CA LEU A 44 0.46 -3.58 9.75
C LEU A 44 0.73 -2.73 8.51
N VAL A 45 1.72 -1.86 8.60
CA VAL A 45 2.10 -0.98 7.51
C VAL A 45 3.61 -1.02 7.27
N ARG A 46 3.99 -0.90 6.00
CA ARG A 46 5.36 -0.75 5.56
C ARG A 46 5.44 0.39 4.55
N ALA A 47 6.54 1.15 4.60
CA ALA A 47 6.92 2.03 3.53
C ALA A 47 7.33 1.20 2.29
N GLY A 48 6.54 1.29 1.24
CA GLY A 48 6.92 0.80 -0.08
C GLY A 48 7.91 1.76 -0.75
N GLY A 49 8.40 1.32 -1.92
CA GLY A 49 9.19 2.17 -2.81
C GLY A 49 8.39 3.32 -3.42
N ARG A 50 9.00 4.00 -4.39
CA ARG A 50 8.34 5.10 -5.10
C ARG A 50 7.12 4.61 -5.87
N TYR A 51 6.16 5.50 -6.05
CA TYR A 51 5.01 5.22 -6.90
C TYR A 51 5.47 4.85 -8.32
N GLY A 52 4.95 3.74 -8.84
CA GLY A 52 5.35 3.17 -10.14
C GLY A 52 6.43 2.10 -10.06
N GLU A 53 7.13 1.95 -8.93
CA GLU A 53 8.00 0.80 -8.71
C GLU A 53 7.15 -0.45 -8.46
N THR A 54 7.52 -1.56 -9.10
CA THR A 54 6.84 -2.85 -8.97
C THR A 54 7.72 -3.84 -8.24
N GLY A 55 7.18 -4.52 -7.23
CA GLY A 55 7.85 -5.64 -6.55
C GLY A 55 8.12 -5.41 -5.07
N GLY A 56 8.58 -6.45 -4.38
CA GLY A 56 8.91 -6.38 -2.95
C GLY A 56 7.70 -6.28 -2.01
N TYR A 57 6.47 -6.33 -2.52
CA TYR A 57 5.22 -6.26 -1.75
C TYR A 57 4.69 -7.63 -1.32
N SER A 58 5.46 -8.70 -1.52
CA SER A 58 5.08 -10.07 -1.15
C SER A 58 4.54 -10.10 0.28
N GLY A 59 3.44 -10.83 0.46
CA GLY A 59 2.77 -11.00 1.74
C GLY A 59 3.66 -11.69 2.78
N TYR A 60 3.29 -11.49 4.03
CA TYR A 60 3.70 -12.37 5.13
C TYR A 60 2.73 -13.55 5.13
N GLU A 61 3.20 -14.74 5.50
CA GLU A 61 2.31 -15.89 5.65
C GLU A 61 1.22 -15.57 6.68
N GLY A 62 -0.04 -15.80 6.31
CA GLY A 62 -1.20 -15.42 7.13
C GLY A 62 -1.57 -13.93 7.06
N CYS A 63 -1.04 -13.18 6.10
CA CYS A 63 -1.41 -11.78 5.84
C CYS A 63 -1.73 -11.49 4.37
N ASP A 64 -2.83 -10.78 4.14
CA ASP A 64 -3.15 -10.19 2.83
C ASP A 64 -2.48 -8.83 2.68
N ALA A 65 -2.01 -8.50 1.47
CA ALA A 65 -1.31 -7.24 1.20
C ALA A 65 -2.11 -6.35 0.23
N ALA A 66 -2.18 -5.06 0.53
CA ALA A 66 -2.71 -4.03 -0.36
C ALA A 66 -1.69 -2.90 -0.53
N VAL A 67 -1.38 -2.56 -1.79
CA VAL A 67 -0.49 -1.44 -2.12
C VAL A 67 -1.34 -0.20 -2.33
N THR A 68 -1.07 0.84 -1.55
CA THR A 68 -1.82 2.09 -1.54
C THR A 68 -0.91 3.25 -1.95
N PRO A 69 -1.02 3.75 -3.18
CA PRO A 69 -0.32 4.95 -3.62
C PRO A 69 -0.75 6.20 -2.83
N VAL A 70 0.20 6.87 -2.19
CA VAL A 70 -0.02 8.08 -1.38
C VAL A 70 0.82 9.24 -1.88
N LEU A 71 0.35 10.45 -1.60
CA LEU A 71 1.15 11.66 -1.80
C LEU A 71 2.29 11.66 -0.77
N GLY A 72 3.52 11.76 -1.24
CA GLY A 72 4.66 11.83 -0.34
C GLY A 72 4.79 13.20 0.30
N ALA A 73 5.37 13.24 1.50
CA ALA A 73 5.99 14.44 2.04
C ALA A 73 7.46 14.46 1.60
N HIS A 74 7.99 15.63 1.24
CA HIS A 74 9.40 15.84 0.94
C HIS A 74 10.33 15.08 1.92
N GLY A 75 10.94 13.98 1.48
CA GLY A 75 11.79 13.12 2.33
C GLY A 75 11.61 11.61 2.10
N LYS A 76 12.41 10.79 2.80
CA LYS A 76 12.28 9.32 2.80
C LYS A 76 10.97 8.90 3.49
N ALA A 77 10.24 8.01 2.84
CA ALA A 77 9.06 7.37 3.40
C ALA A 77 9.40 6.62 4.70
N ASN A 78 8.78 6.98 5.82
CA ASN A 78 8.82 6.19 7.04
C ASN A 78 7.45 5.58 7.30
N ALA A 79 7.40 4.25 7.48
CA ALA A 79 6.18 3.53 7.82
C ALA A 79 5.54 4.04 9.12
N SER A 80 6.34 4.57 10.04
CA SER A 80 5.84 5.15 11.30
C SER A 80 4.99 6.40 11.10
N ASP A 81 5.15 7.10 9.98
CA ASP A 81 4.43 8.33 9.63
C ASP A 81 3.17 8.06 8.77
N TYR A 82 2.67 6.82 8.76
CA TYR A 82 1.57 6.39 7.88
C TYR A 82 0.32 7.28 7.98
N GLU A 83 -0.03 7.78 9.17
CA GLU A 83 -1.19 8.65 9.38
C GLU A 83 -1.05 9.97 8.61
N ARG A 84 0.16 10.55 8.62
CA ARG A 84 0.46 11.79 7.92
C ARG A 84 0.40 11.59 6.40
N LEU A 85 0.94 10.47 5.91
CA LEU A 85 0.89 10.11 4.49
C LEU A 85 -0.56 9.90 4.00
N ILE A 86 -1.39 9.21 4.78
CA ILE A 86 -2.81 9.04 4.48
C ILE A 86 -3.53 10.40 4.45
N ASN A 87 -3.21 11.30 5.40
CA ASN A 87 -3.82 12.63 5.46
C ASN A 87 -3.45 13.55 4.29
N TYR A 88 -2.26 13.38 3.69
CA TYR A 88 -1.92 14.12 2.48
C TYR A 88 -2.73 13.69 1.27
N GLY A 89 -3.22 12.45 1.27
CA GLY A 89 -4.16 11.93 0.29
C GLY A 89 -3.54 10.87 -0.62
N PHE A 90 -4.37 10.40 -1.55
CA PHE A 90 -4.10 9.23 -2.36
C PHE A 90 -3.92 9.56 -3.83
N LEU A 91 -3.15 8.73 -4.52
CA LEU A 91 -3.01 8.82 -5.97
C LEU A 91 -3.97 7.84 -6.63
N LEU A 92 -4.89 8.39 -7.41
CA LEU A 92 -5.82 7.61 -8.20
C LEU A 92 -5.49 7.79 -9.68
N THR A 93 -5.40 6.68 -10.41
CA THR A 93 -5.32 6.70 -11.87
C THR A 93 -6.58 6.11 -12.45
N TRP A 94 -7.28 6.91 -13.27
CA TRP A 94 -8.43 6.46 -14.02
C TRP A 94 -7.98 6.09 -15.44
N LYS A 95 -8.12 4.81 -15.82
CA LYS A 95 -7.97 4.39 -17.22
C LYS A 95 -9.36 4.36 -17.86
N PRO A 96 -9.69 5.27 -18.80
CA PRO A 96 -10.98 5.24 -19.45
C PRO A 96 -11.17 3.93 -20.23
N PRO A 97 -12.41 3.42 -20.34
CA PRO A 97 -12.68 2.24 -21.14
C PRO A 97 -12.22 2.47 -22.58
N ARG A 98 -11.57 1.47 -23.18
CA ARG A 98 -11.18 1.53 -24.60
C ARG A 98 -12.47 1.64 -25.42
N LYS A 99 -12.59 2.65 -26.30
CA LYS A 99 -13.68 2.69 -27.27
C LYS A 99 -13.59 1.42 -28.11
N LEU A 100 -14.62 0.57 -28.06
CA LEU A 100 -14.72 -0.57 -28.96
C LEU A 100 -14.75 0.00 -30.39
N ALA A 101 -13.74 -0.34 -31.20
CA ALA A 101 -13.78 -0.05 -32.62
C ALA A 101 -14.97 -0.80 -33.21
N ARG A 102 -15.95 -0.07 -33.74
CA ARG A 102 -17.06 -0.68 -34.50
C ARG A 102 -16.43 -1.39 -35.68
N HIS A 103 -16.39 -2.73 -35.63
CA HIS A 103 -16.17 -3.52 -36.83
C HIS A 103 -17.44 -3.39 -37.66
N ILE A 104 -17.43 -2.44 -38.60
CA ILE A 104 -18.40 -2.43 -39.69
C ILE A 104 -17.92 -3.55 -40.62
N ILE A 105 -18.61 -4.69 -40.57
CA ILE A 105 -18.46 -5.74 -41.57
C ILE A 105 -19.14 -5.20 -42.83
N SER A 106 -18.33 -4.86 -43.83
CA SER A 106 -18.78 -4.60 -45.21
C SER A 106 -18.83 -5.89 -46.00
#